data_AF-A0A3D2BPS1-F1
#
_entry.id   AF-A0A3D2BPS1-F1
#
_cell.length_a   1.000
_cell.length_b   1.000
_cell.length_c   1.000
_cell.angle_alpha   90.00
_cell.angle_beta   90.00
_cell.angle_gamma   90.00
#
_symmetry.space_group_name_H-M   'P 1'
#
loop_
_entity.id
_entity.type
_entity.pdbx_description
1 polymer ?
#
loop_
_entity_poly.entity_id
_entity_poly.type
_entity_poly.pdbx_seq_one_letter_code
_entity_poly.pdbx_strand_id
1 'polypeptide(L)'
;MMLHKKLHTEMSWDELCSLYSEISDMAGVVQDPIHHAEGDVAIHTQRVIASVKLLPEYSLLSEREQQILWIAALLHDVEKRSTTREDEGRIISPGHARKGELTTRRFLYEKVPVNFIDREHIAALVRYHGLPLWVMDKQDPKKALLSASLRVDCYLLALLAKADVLGRDCEDKQALFDKIDLFSLYCEELECWRKPAFFPSERACFHYFYTENSADCNYEPYPEKGSEVTILCGLPGMGKDTFIQQYCADHPIVSLDTLRRQHNIKPDNRDANGWIAQLAKEQAKEYLRQHKSFVWNATNITRQMRDQLISLFYRYQAKITLVYIEVPYIQWQKQNNARVESVPIKVMERMLTKLEVPSPEEAHKVIYWVNGQSQTLL
;
A
#
# COMPACT_ATOMS: atom_id res chain seq x y z
N MET A 1 -20.66 7.50 -0.78
CA MET A 1 -20.56 7.83 0.65
C MET A 1 -19.51 8.93 0.74
N MET A 2 -19.90 10.17 1.03
CA MET A 2 -18.99 11.33 1.02
C MET A 2 -17.75 11.02 1.87
N LEU A 3 -16.53 11.29 1.38
CA LEU A 3 -15.37 11.22 2.28
C LEU A 3 -15.62 12.21 3.42
N HIS A 4 -14.91 12.00 4.52
CA HIS A 4 -15.05 12.71 5.77
C HIS A 4 -14.91 14.24 5.56
N LYS A 5 -16.00 14.93 5.19
CA LYS A 5 -16.07 16.37 4.88
C LYS A 5 -15.39 17.21 5.95
N LYS A 6 -15.47 16.74 7.20
CA LYS A 6 -14.81 17.33 8.36
C LYS A 6 -13.34 17.67 8.13
N LEU A 7 -12.51 16.74 7.63
CA LEU A 7 -11.08 17.02 7.47
C LEU A 7 -10.81 18.11 6.42
N HIS A 8 -11.45 17.98 5.25
CA HIS A 8 -11.14 18.78 4.07
C HIS A 8 -11.75 20.19 4.10
N THR A 9 -12.97 20.33 4.61
CA THR A 9 -13.74 21.58 4.51
C THR A 9 -14.06 22.25 5.85
N GLU A 10 -13.92 21.56 6.99
CA GLU A 10 -14.43 22.06 8.27
C GLU A 10 -13.37 22.27 9.35
N MET A 11 -12.14 21.77 9.16
CA MET A 11 -11.08 21.85 10.18
C MET A 11 -9.94 22.79 9.76
N SER A 12 -9.58 23.69 10.69
CA SER A 12 -8.36 24.48 10.65
C SER A 12 -7.12 23.63 10.95
N TRP A 13 -5.93 24.15 10.61
CA TRP A 13 -4.66 23.49 10.93
C TRP A 13 -4.47 23.25 12.43
N ASP A 14 -4.86 24.22 13.27
CA ASP A 14 -4.77 24.10 14.73
C ASP A 14 -5.71 23.01 15.27
N GLU A 15 -6.91 22.89 14.73
CA GLU A 15 -7.83 21.80 15.08
C GLU A 15 -7.27 20.44 14.67
N LEU A 16 -6.69 20.32 13.47
CA LEU A 16 -6.01 19.09 13.02
C LEU A 16 -4.88 18.71 13.95
N CYS A 17 -4.00 19.65 14.32
CA CYS A 17 -2.92 19.42 15.26
C CYS A 17 -3.42 19.01 16.65
N SER A 18 -4.52 19.60 17.13
CA SER A 18 -5.08 19.29 18.45
C SER A 18 -5.66 17.87 18.54
N LEU A 19 -6.17 17.34 17.43
CA LEU A 19 -6.86 16.05 17.37
C LEU A 19 -5.95 14.90 16.92
N TYR A 20 -4.93 15.20 16.11
CA TYR A 20 -4.13 14.18 15.44
C TYR A 20 -2.64 14.42 15.62
N SER A 21 -2.01 13.57 16.44
CA SER A 21 -0.58 13.62 16.70
C SER A 21 0.25 13.46 15.42
N GLU A 22 -0.23 12.68 14.44
CA GLU A 22 0.43 12.54 13.14
C GLU A 22 0.66 13.89 12.44
N ILE A 23 -0.23 14.85 12.66
CA ILE A 23 -0.13 16.19 12.07
C ILE A 23 0.70 17.11 12.97
N SER A 24 0.46 17.13 14.28
CA SER A 24 1.23 17.99 15.20
C SER A 24 2.71 17.65 15.23
N ASP A 25 3.06 16.36 15.08
CA ASP A 25 4.44 15.89 15.12
C ASP A 25 5.27 16.33 13.90
N MET A 26 4.66 16.90 12.86
CA MET A 26 5.40 17.50 11.74
C MET A 26 6.02 18.86 12.11
N ALA A 27 5.52 19.53 13.16
CA ALA A 27 6.03 20.82 13.60
C ALA A 27 7.47 20.68 14.14
N GLY A 28 8.34 21.59 13.74
CA GLY A 28 9.75 21.59 14.12
C GLY A 28 10.62 20.51 13.45
N VAL A 29 10.05 19.68 12.56
CA VAL A 29 10.83 18.73 11.77
C VAL A 29 11.60 19.50 10.71
N VAL A 30 12.91 19.63 10.93
CA VAL A 30 13.82 20.36 10.04
C VAL A 30 13.83 19.77 8.63
N GLN A 31 14.04 20.63 7.64
CA GLN A 31 14.20 20.26 6.23
C GLN A 31 15.51 20.84 5.68
N ASP A 32 15.91 20.41 4.48
CA ASP A 32 17.10 20.96 3.82
C ASP A 32 16.84 22.44 3.44
N PRO A 33 17.64 23.40 3.94
CA PRO A 33 17.38 24.83 3.73
C PRO A 33 17.54 25.29 2.28
N ILE A 34 18.19 24.50 1.40
CA ILE A 34 18.32 24.81 -0.03
C ILE A 34 17.04 24.43 -0.78
N HIS A 35 16.49 23.25 -0.47
CA HIS A 35 15.29 22.75 -1.15
C HIS A 35 13.99 23.18 -0.47
N HIS A 36 14.07 23.57 0.80
CA HIS A 36 12.96 23.91 1.66
C HIS A 36 13.27 25.16 2.51
N ALA A 37 13.52 26.30 1.88
CA ALA A 37 13.78 27.55 2.60
C ALA A 37 12.56 28.06 3.38
N GLU A 38 11.36 27.50 3.14
CA GLU A 38 10.12 27.86 3.82
C GLU A 38 10.09 27.46 5.31
N GLY A 39 10.94 26.52 5.73
CA GLY A 39 11.03 26.05 7.10
C GLY A 39 10.69 24.56 7.27
N ASP A 40 9.98 24.25 8.34
CA ASP A 40 9.71 22.86 8.75
C ASP A 40 8.63 22.17 7.89
N VAL A 41 8.49 20.85 8.10
CA VAL A 41 7.53 20.02 7.37
C VAL A 41 6.08 20.48 7.55
N ALA A 42 5.70 21.03 8.71
CA ALA A 42 4.34 21.52 8.97
C ALA A 42 4.05 22.80 8.17
N ILE A 43 4.99 23.73 8.09
CA ILE A 43 4.88 24.94 7.27
C ILE A 43 4.78 24.56 5.80
N HIS A 44 5.67 23.67 5.34
CA HIS A 44 5.64 23.16 3.97
C HIS A 44 4.29 22.53 3.63
N THR A 45 3.79 21.61 4.46
CA THR A 45 2.52 20.92 4.23
C THR A 45 1.34 21.89 4.14
N GLN A 46 1.29 22.93 4.98
CA GLN A 46 0.25 23.97 4.89
C GLN A 46 0.32 24.73 3.56
N ARG A 47 1.51 25.05 3.07
CA ARG A 47 1.70 25.70 1.77
C ARG A 47 1.25 24.79 0.62
N VAL A 48 1.61 23.51 0.65
CA VAL A 48 1.15 22.52 -0.35
C VAL A 48 -0.37 22.43 -0.37
N ILE A 49 -1.02 22.34 0.79
CA ILE A 49 -2.48 22.34 0.89
C ILE A 49 -3.10 23.61 0.28
N ALA A 50 -2.52 24.78 0.57
CA ALA A 50 -2.98 26.04 -0.01
C ALA A 50 -2.80 26.05 -1.54
N SER A 51 -1.65 25.58 -2.03
CA SER A 51 -1.37 25.44 -3.46
C SER A 51 -2.35 24.50 -4.16
N VAL A 52 -2.67 23.34 -3.58
CA VAL A 52 -3.68 22.41 -4.11
C VAL A 52 -5.01 23.14 -4.37
N LYS A 53 -5.49 23.93 -3.40
CA LYS A 53 -6.77 24.65 -3.53
C LYS A 53 -6.75 25.76 -4.58
N LEU A 54 -5.56 26.28 -4.92
CA LEU A 54 -5.37 27.34 -5.91
C LEU A 54 -5.10 26.82 -7.32
N LEU A 55 -4.86 25.52 -7.49
CA LEU A 55 -4.68 24.92 -8.82
C LEU A 55 -5.98 25.07 -9.64
N PRO A 56 -5.94 25.60 -10.87
CA PRO A 56 -7.09 25.63 -11.77
C PRO A 56 -7.71 24.24 -11.97
N GLU A 57 -6.85 23.22 -12.10
CA GLU A 57 -7.21 21.82 -12.29
C GLU A 57 -8.02 21.27 -11.12
N TYR A 58 -7.77 21.76 -9.90
CA TYR A 58 -8.47 21.31 -8.69
C TYR A 58 -9.96 21.64 -8.74
N SER A 59 -10.33 22.80 -9.29
CA SER A 59 -11.73 23.21 -9.43
C SER A 59 -12.53 22.34 -10.41
N LEU A 60 -11.84 21.64 -11.31
CA LEU A 60 -12.42 20.74 -12.31
C LEU A 60 -12.57 19.31 -11.81
N LEU A 61 -11.90 18.96 -10.70
CA LEU A 61 -12.02 17.65 -10.06
C LEU A 61 -13.41 17.46 -9.45
N SER A 62 -13.87 16.22 -9.40
CA SER A 62 -15.04 15.85 -8.60
C SER A 62 -14.77 16.10 -7.11
N GLU A 63 -15.84 16.28 -6.31
CA GLU A 63 -15.73 16.45 -4.86
C GLU A 63 -14.93 15.31 -4.19
N ARG A 64 -15.09 14.08 -4.71
CA ARG A 64 -14.36 12.90 -4.24
C ARG A 64 -12.85 13.02 -4.51
N GLU A 65 -12.46 13.39 -5.73
CA GLU A 65 -11.06 13.57 -6.11
C GLU A 65 -10.41 14.74 -5.37
N GLN A 66 -11.16 15.84 -5.17
CA GLN A 66 -10.71 16.99 -4.38
C GLN A 66 -10.37 16.58 -2.94
N GLN A 67 -11.19 15.74 -2.32
CA GLN A 67 -10.97 15.21 -0.98
C GLN A 67 -9.77 14.25 -0.95
N ILE A 68 -9.66 13.33 -1.92
CA ILE A 68 -8.52 12.40 -2.04
C ILE A 68 -7.20 13.17 -2.16
N LEU A 69 -7.13 14.12 -3.09
CA LEU A 69 -5.93 14.91 -3.34
C LEU A 69 -5.56 15.79 -2.13
N TRP A 70 -6.55 16.40 -1.47
CA TRP A 70 -6.29 17.21 -0.29
C TRP A 70 -5.78 16.39 0.89
N ILE A 71 -6.37 15.21 1.17
CA ILE A 71 -5.90 14.33 2.25
C ILE A 71 -4.50 13.78 1.92
N ALA A 72 -4.23 13.46 0.66
CA ALA A 72 -2.90 13.07 0.22
C ALA A 72 -1.88 14.19 0.44
N ALA A 73 -2.22 15.44 0.12
CA ALA A 73 -1.37 16.61 0.39
C ALA A 73 -1.11 16.81 1.88
N LEU A 74 -2.11 16.64 2.75
CA LEU A 74 -1.95 16.71 4.20
C LEU A 74 -0.95 15.67 4.75
N LEU A 75 -0.86 14.50 4.11
CA LEU A 75 -0.11 13.35 4.62
C LEU A 75 1.15 12.99 3.81
N HIS A 76 1.43 13.67 2.68
CA HIS A 76 2.48 13.27 1.73
C HIS A 76 3.85 13.11 2.40
N ASP A 77 4.17 13.99 3.34
CA ASP A 77 5.42 14.05 4.09
C ASP A 77 5.30 13.68 5.58
N VAL A 78 4.17 13.10 5.99
CA VAL A 78 3.83 12.87 7.41
C VAL A 78 4.90 12.07 8.17
N GLU A 79 5.65 11.20 7.49
CA GLU A 79 6.70 10.38 8.11
C GLU A 79 8.12 10.95 8.00
N LYS A 80 8.30 12.16 7.44
CA LYS A 80 9.54 12.93 7.68
C LYS A 80 9.77 13.08 9.19
N ARG A 81 8.71 13.25 10.00
CA ARG A 81 8.76 13.31 11.48
C ARG A 81 9.53 12.18 12.18
N SER A 82 9.67 11.02 11.54
CA SER A 82 10.28 9.83 12.14
C SER A 82 11.42 9.25 11.31
N THR A 83 11.75 9.87 10.17
CA THR A 83 12.77 9.40 9.22
C THR A 83 13.80 10.48 8.86
N THR A 84 13.52 11.75 9.18
CA THR A 84 14.46 12.85 9.00
C THR A 84 15.68 12.69 9.91
N ARG A 85 16.86 12.86 9.32
CA ARG A 85 18.15 12.92 10.02
C ARG A 85 19.12 13.81 9.24
N GLU A 86 20.18 14.24 9.92
CA GLU A 86 21.32 14.86 9.27
C GLU A 86 22.29 13.79 8.74
N ASP A 87 22.78 13.97 7.52
CA ASP A 87 23.74 13.11 6.85
C ASP A 87 24.71 14.00 6.04
N GLU A 88 26.00 13.97 6.36
CA GLU A 88 27.04 14.77 5.71
C GLU A 88 26.71 16.28 5.60
N GLY A 89 26.08 16.87 6.62
CA GLY A 89 25.69 18.28 6.66
C GLY A 89 24.42 18.61 5.85
N ARG A 90 23.72 17.60 5.34
CA ARG A 90 22.44 17.70 4.63
C ARG A 90 21.33 17.08 5.46
N ILE A 91 20.13 17.65 5.37
CA ILE A 91 18.94 17.06 6.01
C ILE A 91 18.25 16.15 5.01
N ILE A 92 18.16 14.86 5.35
CA ILE A 92 17.54 13.84 4.49
C ILE A 92 16.47 13.06 5.24
N SER A 93 15.46 12.56 4.52
CA SER A 93 14.37 11.75 5.09
C SER A 93 14.20 10.42 4.32
N PRO A 94 15.20 9.52 4.35
CA PRO A 94 15.17 8.30 3.55
C PRO A 94 14.00 7.39 3.95
N GLY A 95 13.21 6.96 2.98
CA GLY A 95 12.09 6.04 3.19
C GLY A 95 10.82 6.66 3.78
N HIS A 96 10.77 7.99 3.94
CA HIS A 96 9.58 8.69 4.46
C HIS A 96 8.32 8.33 3.67
N ALA A 97 8.37 8.30 2.33
CA ALA A 97 7.19 7.97 1.50
C ALA A 97 6.66 6.55 1.74
N ARG A 98 7.56 5.55 1.93
CA ARG A 98 7.15 4.17 2.24
C ARG A 98 6.50 4.07 3.61
N LYS A 99 7.08 4.74 4.61
CA LYS A 99 6.51 4.76 5.96
C LYS A 99 5.21 5.58 6.01
N GLY A 100 5.16 6.66 5.24
CA GLY A 100 4.01 7.56 5.09
C GLY A 100 2.79 6.84 4.53
N GLU A 101 2.98 5.92 3.59
CA GLU A 101 1.92 5.01 3.12
C GLU A 101 1.30 4.21 4.29
N LEU A 102 2.13 3.61 5.14
CA LEU A 102 1.67 2.80 6.27
C LEU A 102 0.93 3.65 7.32
N THR A 103 1.49 4.82 7.65
CA THR A 103 0.86 5.77 8.58
C THR A 103 -0.46 6.28 8.04
N THR A 104 -0.51 6.66 6.76
CA THR A 104 -1.73 7.14 6.09
C THR A 104 -2.81 6.08 6.10
N ARG A 105 -2.48 4.84 5.71
CA ARG A 105 -3.42 3.72 5.75
C ARG A 105 -3.97 3.49 7.15
N ARG A 106 -3.09 3.47 8.16
CA ARG A 106 -3.51 3.29 9.56
C ARG A 106 -4.40 4.44 10.02
N PHE A 107 -4.00 5.68 9.79
CA PHE A 107 -4.73 6.88 10.18
C PHE A 107 -6.15 6.88 9.62
N LEU A 108 -6.29 6.58 8.33
CA LEU A 108 -7.56 6.54 7.60
C LEU A 108 -8.38 5.26 7.84
N TYR A 109 -7.82 4.28 8.56
CA TYR A 109 -8.54 3.08 8.99
C TYR A 109 -9.04 3.21 10.43
N GLU A 110 -8.20 3.76 11.31
CA GLU A 110 -8.41 3.81 12.76
C GLU A 110 -9.03 5.13 13.23
N LYS A 111 -8.49 6.28 12.81
CA LYS A 111 -8.84 7.60 13.37
C LYS A 111 -9.86 8.35 12.53
N VAL A 112 -9.72 8.27 11.21
CA VAL A 112 -10.65 8.89 10.25
C VAL A 112 -11.08 7.86 9.22
N PRO A 113 -11.97 6.92 9.60
CA PRO A 113 -12.39 5.84 8.71
C PRO A 113 -12.96 6.36 7.39
N VAL A 114 -12.30 6.00 6.29
CA VAL A 114 -12.81 6.17 4.92
C VAL A 114 -12.98 4.80 4.27
N ASN A 115 -13.69 4.72 3.14
CA ASN A 115 -13.86 3.45 2.44
C ASN A 115 -12.51 2.94 1.90
N PHE A 116 -12.42 1.62 1.71
CA PHE A 116 -11.19 0.93 1.34
C PHE A 116 -10.54 1.50 0.07
N ILE A 117 -11.34 1.75 -0.98
CA ILE A 117 -10.82 2.22 -2.28
C ILE A 117 -10.17 3.59 -2.12
N ASP A 118 -10.87 4.55 -1.49
CA ASP A 118 -10.34 5.90 -1.27
C ASP A 118 -9.11 5.87 -0.36
N ARG A 119 -9.12 5.04 0.68
CA ARG A 119 -7.99 4.89 1.59
C ARG A 119 -6.74 4.43 0.85
N GLU A 120 -6.85 3.38 0.04
CA GLU A 120 -5.70 2.83 -0.67
C GLU A 120 -5.21 3.76 -1.79
N HIS A 121 -6.11 4.53 -2.42
CA HIS A 121 -5.72 5.56 -3.39
C HIS A 121 -4.94 6.71 -2.71
N ILE A 122 -5.41 7.20 -1.56
CA ILE A 122 -4.69 8.24 -0.79
C ILE A 122 -3.34 7.70 -0.31
N ALA A 123 -3.30 6.47 0.23
CA ALA A 123 -2.04 5.86 0.67
C ALA A 123 -1.05 5.69 -0.50
N ALA A 124 -1.53 5.34 -1.70
CA ALA A 124 -0.70 5.25 -2.89
C ALA A 124 -0.20 6.62 -3.37
N LEU A 125 -1.02 7.68 -3.32
CA LEU A 125 -0.57 9.05 -3.60
C LEU A 125 0.57 9.46 -2.65
N VAL A 126 0.42 9.22 -1.34
CA VAL A 126 1.48 9.46 -0.36
C VAL A 126 2.72 8.60 -0.65
N ARG A 127 2.56 7.34 -1.04
CA ARG A 127 3.68 6.45 -1.36
C ARG A 127 4.53 6.95 -2.53
N TYR A 128 3.86 7.51 -3.53
CA TYR A 128 4.45 7.85 -4.83
C TYR A 128 4.59 9.35 -5.06
N HIS A 129 4.29 10.23 -4.10
CA HIS A 129 4.24 11.69 -4.30
C HIS A 129 5.50 12.28 -4.98
N GLY A 130 6.68 11.73 -4.68
CA GLY A 130 7.94 12.17 -5.32
C GLY A 130 8.21 11.54 -6.70
N LEU A 131 7.49 10.50 -7.11
CA LEU A 131 7.73 9.77 -8.37
C LEU A 131 7.74 10.69 -9.60
N PRO A 132 6.83 11.67 -9.77
CA PRO A 132 6.86 12.59 -10.90
C PRO A 132 8.19 13.36 -11.04
N LEU A 133 8.89 13.61 -9.94
CA LEU A 133 10.16 14.35 -9.93
C LEU A 133 11.38 13.48 -10.22
N TRP A 134 11.27 12.15 -10.09
CA TRP A 134 12.45 11.26 -10.10
C TRP A 134 12.26 10.00 -10.94
N VAL A 135 11.13 9.84 -11.65
CA VAL A 135 10.85 8.61 -12.41
C VAL A 135 11.92 8.33 -13.46
N MET A 136 12.42 9.38 -14.13
CA MET A 136 13.43 9.27 -15.19
C MET A 136 14.83 8.96 -14.64
N ASP A 137 15.05 9.19 -13.35
CA ASP A 137 16.31 8.87 -12.67
C ASP A 137 16.36 7.40 -12.21
N LYS A 138 15.28 6.65 -12.39
CA LYS A 138 15.23 5.22 -12.05
C LYS A 138 15.91 4.36 -13.10
N GLN A 139 16.43 3.21 -12.68
CA GLN A 139 17.02 2.22 -13.58
C GLN A 139 16.03 1.75 -14.67
N ASP A 140 14.76 1.58 -14.30
CA ASP A 140 13.67 1.23 -15.22
C ASP A 140 12.48 2.18 -14.99
N PRO A 141 12.47 3.35 -15.65
CA PRO A 141 11.40 4.33 -15.52
C PRO A 141 10.04 3.76 -15.93
N LYS A 142 10.00 2.99 -17.02
CA LYS A 142 8.78 2.35 -17.54
C LYS A 142 8.16 1.47 -16.47
N LYS A 143 8.91 0.49 -15.96
CA LYS A 143 8.42 -0.46 -14.96
C LYS A 143 8.00 0.22 -13.67
N ALA A 144 8.74 1.24 -13.21
CA ALA A 144 8.36 2.01 -12.04
C ALA A 144 7.03 2.77 -12.23
N LEU A 145 6.82 3.35 -13.41
CA LEU A 145 5.62 4.10 -13.72
C LEU A 145 4.41 3.18 -13.90
N LEU A 146 4.55 2.06 -14.63
CA LEU A 146 3.49 1.06 -14.78
C LEU A 146 3.09 0.48 -13.40
N SER A 147 4.05 0.15 -12.54
CA SER A 147 3.79 -0.30 -11.16
C SER A 147 2.99 0.73 -10.35
N ALA A 148 3.34 2.02 -10.46
CA ALA A 148 2.60 3.07 -9.78
C ALA A 148 1.17 3.19 -10.31
N SER A 149 0.99 3.18 -11.64
CA SER A 149 -0.32 3.34 -12.29
C SER A 149 -1.35 2.27 -11.92
N LEU A 150 -0.91 1.08 -11.52
CA LEU A 150 -1.78 0.01 -11.01
C LEU A 150 -2.39 0.32 -9.63
N ARG A 151 -1.94 1.41 -8.99
CA ARG A 151 -2.30 1.76 -7.62
C ARG A 151 -2.75 3.21 -7.46
N VAL A 152 -2.40 4.08 -8.40
CA VAL A 152 -2.65 5.52 -8.32
C VAL A 152 -3.09 6.09 -9.66
N ASP A 153 -4.06 7.01 -9.62
CA ASP A 153 -4.35 7.92 -10.74
C ASP A 153 -3.16 8.88 -10.93
N CYS A 154 -2.42 8.71 -12.04
CA CYS A 154 -1.21 9.47 -12.33
C CYS A 154 -1.47 10.97 -12.52
N TYR A 155 -2.68 11.38 -12.93
CA TYR A 155 -3.04 12.80 -12.99
C TYR A 155 -3.13 13.42 -11.61
N LEU A 156 -3.81 12.76 -10.65
CA LEU A 156 -3.83 13.25 -9.27
C LEU A 156 -2.43 13.25 -8.66
N LEU A 157 -1.59 12.29 -9.03
CA LEU A 157 -0.19 12.25 -8.60
C LEU A 157 0.61 13.44 -9.15
N ALA A 158 0.43 13.80 -10.42
CA ALA A 158 1.06 14.98 -11.00
C ALA A 158 0.57 16.28 -10.36
N LEU A 159 -0.74 16.41 -10.06
CA LEU A 159 -1.28 17.56 -9.33
C LEU A 159 -0.70 17.68 -7.92
N LEU A 160 -0.54 16.54 -7.22
CA LEU A 160 0.10 16.52 -5.90
C LEU A 160 1.55 16.99 -5.99
N ALA A 161 2.33 16.48 -6.94
CA ALA A 161 3.71 16.91 -7.15
C ALA A 161 3.80 18.39 -7.56
N LYS A 162 2.87 18.88 -8.39
CA LYS A 162 2.79 20.28 -8.79
C LYS A 162 2.53 21.18 -7.58
N ALA A 163 1.59 20.80 -6.71
CA ALA A 163 1.32 21.54 -5.48
C ALA A 163 2.49 21.48 -4.48
N ASP A 164 3.19 20.35 -4.38
CA ASP A 164 4.41 20.20 -3.59
C ASP A 164 5.48 21.21 -4.05
N VAL A 165 5.81 21.22 -5.35
CA VAL A 165 6.78 22.19 -5.92
C VAL A 165 6.36 23.65 -5.70
N LEU A 166 5.06 23.96 -5.84
CA LEU A 166 4.54 25.30 -5.57
C LEU A 166 4.70 25.71 -4.09
N GLY A 167 4.61 24.75 -3.17
CA GLY A 167 4.73 24.97 -1.73
C GLY A 167 6.16 25.18 -1.22
N ARG A 168 7.19 24.83 -2.02
CA ARG A 168 8.61 25.01 -1.69
C ARG A 168 9.06 26.45 -1.86
N ASP A 169 10.04 26.92 -1.09
CA ASP A 169 10.87 28.07 -1.44
C ASP A 169 12.25 27.57 -1.89
N CYS A 170 12.43 27.43 -3.21
CA CYS A 170 13.69 26.99 -3.84
C CYS A 170 13.92 27.70 -5.19
N GLU A 171 15.17 27.78 -5.64
CA GLU A 171 15.57 28.47 -6.87
C GLU A 171 15.27 27.64 -8.15
N ASP A 172 15.16 26.32 -8.04
CA ASP A 172 15.09 25.36 -9.13
C ASP A 172 13.66 24.91 -9.51
N LYS A 173 12.63 25.69 -9.12
CA LYS A 173 11.21 25.35 -9.38
C LYS A 173 10.91 25.02 -10.83
N GLN A 174 11.47 25.78 -11.78
CA GLN A 174 11.20 25.54 -13.20
C GLN A 174 11.68 24.16 -13.64
N ALA A 175 12.88 23.73 -13.21
CA ALA A 175 13.39 22.41 -13.53
C ALA A 175 12.50 21.30 -12.93
N LEU A 176 11.94 21.51 -11.74
CA LEU A 176 11.01 20.56 -11.13
C LEU A 176 9.68 20.50 -11.92
N PHE A 177 9.17 21.61 -12.42
CA PHE A 177 7.99 21.60 -13.30
C PHE A 177 8.26 20.89 -14.62
N ASP A 178 9.42 21.11 -15.25
CA ASP A 178 9.80 20.42 -16.49
C ASP A 178 9.84 18.90 -16.29
N LYS A 179 10.26 18.41 -15.11
CA LYS A 179 10.19 16.98 -14.77
C LYS A 179 8.76 16.47 -14.62
N ILE A 180 7.85 17.26 -14.04
CA ILE A 180 6.42 16.90 -13.92
C ILE A 180 5.76 16.86 -15.31
N ASP A 181 6.11 17.78 -16.20
CA ASP A 181 5.62 17.79 -17.58
C ASP A 181 6.11 16.54 -18.32
N LEU A 182 7.38 16.19 -18.16
CA LEU A 182 7.95 14.97 -18.72
C LEU A 182 7.29 13.69 -18.16
N PHE A 183 7.01 13.65 -16.86
CA PHE A 183 6.23 12.57 -16.24
C PHE A 183 4.84 12.44 -16.87
N SER A 184 4.16 13.58 -17.08
CA SER A 184 2.80 13.61 -17.64
C SER A 184 2.79 13.10 -19.08
N LEU A 185 3.73 13.57 -19.92
CA LEU A 185 3.90 13.08 -21.30
C LEU A 185 4.19 11.57 -21.32
N TYR A 186 5.01 11.08 -20.39
CA TYR A 186 5.36 9.67 -20.34
C TYR A 186 4.19 8.78 -19.87
N CYS A 187 3.35 9.29 -18.95
CA CYS A 187 2.09 8.64 -18.60
C CYS A 187 1.12 8.59 -19.78
N GLU A 188 1.07 9.62 -20.62
CA GLU A 188 0.24 9.63 -21.84
C GLU A 188 0.76 8.63 -22.88
N GLU A 189 2.08 8.59 -23.11
CA GLU A 189 2.73 7.63 -24.02
C GLU A 189 2.46 6.17 -23.60
N LEU A 190 2.49 5.88 -22.30
CA LEU A 190 2.21 4.57 -21.73
C LEU A 190 0.71 4.31 -21.49
N GLU A 191 -0.16 5.23 -21.92
CA GLU A 191 -1.61 5.20 -21.75
C GLU A 191 -2.10 4.98 -20.31
N CYS A 192 -1.39 5.51 -19.31
CA CYS A 192 -1.72 5.28 -17.90
C CYS A 192 -1.94 6.58 -17.11
N TRP A 193 -2.41 7.64 -17.79
CA TRP A 193 -2.59 8.96 -17.18
C TRP A 193 -3.76 9.05 -16.19
N ARG A 194 -4.95 8.61 -16.59
CA ARG A 194 -6.19 8.58 -15.77
C ARG A 194 -6.70 7.17 -15.48
N LYS A 195 -6.02 6.17 -16.03
CA LYS A 195 -6.40 4.75 -15.99
C LYS A 195 -5.16 3.92 -15.62
N PRO A 196 -5.32 2.75 -15.02
CA PRO A 196 -4.21 1.83 -14.83
C PRO A 196 -3.58 1.44 -16.17
N ALA A 197 -2.28 1.14 -16.16
CA ALA A 197 -1.61 0.56 -17.31
C ALA A 197 -2.32 -0.71 -17.80
N PHE A 198 -2.44 -0.84 -19.11
CA PHE A 198 -3.01 -2.03 -19.73
C PHE A 198 -2.03 -3.20 -19.70
N PHE A 199 -2.54 -4.37 -19.33
CA PHE A 199 -1.88 -5.66 -19.52
C PHE A 199 -2.90 -6.63 -20.15
N PRO A 200 -2.49 -7.53 -21.07
CA PRO A 200 -3.41 -8.47 -21.71
C PRO A 200 -4.13 -9.40 -20.71
N SER A 201 -3.51 -9.71 -19.58
CA SER A 201 -4.09 -10.49 -18.49
C SER A 201 -3.41 -10.18 -17.14
N GLU A 202 -4.05 -10.59 -16.03
CA GLU A 202 -3.45 -10.52 -14.69
C GLU A 202 -2.13 -11.33 -14.62
N ARG A 203 -2.03 -12.40 -15.40
CA ARG A 203 -0.80 -13.21 -15.53
C ARG A 203 0.31 -12.43 -16.26
N ALA A 204 -0.01 -11.75 -17.35
CA ALA A 204 0.95 -10.91 -18.07
C ALA A 204 1.50 -9.79 -17.16
N CYS A 205 0.61 -9.16 -16.38
CA CYS A 205 0.99 -8.19 -15.35
C CYS A 205 1.99 -8.79 -14.36
N PHE A 206 1.63 -9.90 -13.70
CA PHE A 206 2.52 -10.57 -12.75
C PHE A 206 3.86 -10.96 -13.38
N HIS A 207 3.84 -11.55 -14.58
CA HIS A 207 5.06 -11.97 -15.28
C HIS A 207 5.99 -10.79 -15.58
N TYR A 208 5.44 -9.67 -16.05
CA TYR A 208 6.19 -8.45 -16.36
C TYR A 208 6.93 -7.91 -15.12
N PHE A 209 6.27 -7.90 -13.96
CA PHE A 209 6.88 -7.41 -12.73
C PHE A 209 7.83 -8.41 -12.08
N TYR A 210 7.46 -9.68 -12.06
CA TYR A 210 8.16 -10.73 -11.33
C TYR A 210 9.38 -11.28 -12.07
N THR A 211 9.37 -11.31 -13.41
CA THR A 211 10.49 -11.82 -14.21
C THR A 211 11.54 -10.74 -14.41
N GLU A 212 12.80 -11.09 -14.14
CA GLU A 212 13.94 -10.22 -14.44
C GLU A 212 14.05 -9.99 -15.96
N ASN A 213 14.29 -8.73 -16.37
CA ASN A 213 14.46 -8.32 -17.77
C ASN A 213 13.24 -8.51 -18.68
N SER A 214 12.02 -8.61 -18.14
CA SER A 214 10.81 -8.54 -18.98
C SER A 214 10.69 -7.15 -19.62
N ALA A 215 10.91 -7.06 -20.93
CA ALA A 215 10.93 -5.79 -21.66
C ALA A 215 9.55 -5.38 -22.22
N ASP A 216 8.68 -6.35 -22.52
CA ASP A 216 7.38 -6.10 -23.15
C ASP A 216 6.23 -6.36 -22.17
N CYS A 217 5.43 -5.32 -21.90
CA CYS A 217 4.24 -5.40 -21.05
C CYS A 217 3.03 -6.03 -21.78
N ASN A 218 3.09 -6.15 -23.11
CA ASN A 218 2.05 -6.78 -23.93
C ASN A 218 2.29 -8.28 -24.15
N TYR A 219 3.39 -8.83 -23.63
CA TYR A 219 3.68 -10.25 -23.73
C TYR A 219 2.71 -11.06 -22.86
N GLU A 220 1.98 -11.99 -23.49
CA GLU A 220 1.12 -12.94 -22.82
C GLU A 220 1.90 -14.26 -22.60
N PRO A 221 2.33 -14.55 -21.35
CA PRO A 221 3.03 -15.81 -21.07
C PRO A 221 2.08 -17.01 -21.21
N TYR A 222 2.64 -18.19 -21.47
CA TYR A 222 1.86 -19.43 -21.51
C TYR A 222 1.21 -19.73 -20.14
N PRO A 223 -0.01 -20.31 -20.12
CA PRO A 223 -0.66 -20.67 -18.87
C PRO A 223 0.13 -21.63 -18.01
N GLU A 224 0.08 -21.39 -16.70
CA GLU A 224 0.59 -22.30 -15.69
C GLU A 224 -0.15 -23.63 -15.79
N LYS A 225 0.58 -24.74 -15.68
CA LYS A 225 0.03 -26.10 -15.67
C LYS A 225 0.01 -26.72 -14.27
N GLY A 226 0.45 -25.99 -13.25
CA GLY A 226 0.56 -26.46 -11.88
C GLY A 226 -0.72 -26.30 -11.06
N SER A 227 -0.57 -26.41 -9.74
CA SER A 227 -1.67 -26.23 -8.79
C SER A 227 -2.15 -24.78 -8.70
N GLU A 228 -3.40 -24.57 -8.33
CA GLU A 228 -3.90 -23.26 -7.91
C GLU A 228 -3.71 -23.07 -6.40
N VAL A 229 -3.02 -22.00 -6.00
CA VAL A 229 -2.68 -21.72 -4.60
C VAL A 229 -3.28 -20.40 -4.16
N THR A 230 -4.12 -20.44 -3.14
CA THR A 230 -4.74 -19.25 -2.55
C THR A 230 -4.02 -18.87 -1.26
N ILE A 231 -3.44 -17.67 -1.20
CA ILE A 231 -2.76 -17.13 -0.02
C ILE A 231 -3.65 -16.09 0.62
N LEU A 232 -4.08 -16.34 1.87
CA LEU A 232 -4.87 -15.37 2.61
C LEU A 232 -3.96 -14.32 3.25
N CYS A 233 -4.36 -13.06 3.14
CA CYS A 233 -3.68 -11.90 3.68
C CYS A 233 -4.67 -11.14 4.58
N GLY A 234 -4.34 -10.93 5.84
CA GLY A 234 -5.22 -10.20 6.75
C GLY A 234 -4.86 -10.42 8.21
N LEU A 235 -5.20 -9.43 9.04
CA LEU A 235 -4.92 -9.47 10.47
C LEU A 235 -5.73 -10.59 11.17
N PRO A 236 -5.26 -11.09 12.32
CA PRO A 236 -6.04 -12.00 13.15
C PRO A 236 -7.41 -11.40 13.47
N GLY A 237 -8.47 -12.19 13.38
CA GLY A 237 -9.83 -11.71 13.64
C GLY A 237 -10.48 -10.91 12.51
N MET A 238 -9.89 -10.83 11.31
CA MET A 238 -10.53 -10.22 10.11
C MET A 238 -11.50 -11.15 9.37
N GLY A 239 -11.63 -12.42 9.77
CA GLY A 239 -12.56 -13.37 9.13
C GLY A 239 -11.94 -14.29 8.07
N LYS A 240 -10.61 -14.52 8.10
CA LYS A 240 -9.93 -15.47 7.21
C LYS A 240 -10.54 -16.88 7.25
N ASP A 241 -10.76 -17.41 8.45
CA ASP A 241 -11.32 -18.76 8.61
C ASP A 241 -12.77 -18.85 8.08
N THR A 242 -13.57 -17.79 8.27
CA THR A 242 -14.92 -17.67 7.71
C THR A 242 -14.89 -17.66 6.19
N PHE A 243 -13.96 -16.92 5.57
CA PHE A 243 -13.78 -16.92 4.12
C PHE A 243 -13.43 -18.31 3.58
N ILE A 244 -12.53 -19.04 4.26
CA ILE A 244 -12.19 -20.41 3.87
C ILE A 244 -13.41 -21.32 3.90
N GLN A 245 -14.18 -21.29 4.98
CA GLN A 245 -15.39 -22.13 5.14
C GLN A 245 -16.42 -21.86 4.04
N GLN A 246 -16.54 -20.61 3.59
CA GLN A 246 -17.53 -20.21 2.61
C GLN A 246 -17.10 -20.48 1.17
N TYR A 247 -15.82 -20.25 0.82
CA TYR A 247 -15.36 -20.21 -0.57
C TYR A 247 -14.29 -21.24 -0.92
N CYS A 248 -13.69 -21.90 0.07
CA CYS A 248 -12.57 -22.82 -0.16
C CYS A 248 -12.70 -24.13 0.64
N ALA A 249 -13.93 -24.53 1.01
CA ALA A 249 -14.17 -25.70 1.85
C ALA A 249 -13.62 -27.02 1.27
N ASP A 250 -13.58 -27.14 -0.05
CA ASP A 250 -13.14 -28.35 -0.76
C ASP A 250 -11.62 -28.46 -0.90
N HIS A 251 -10.86 -27.43 -0.52
CA HIS A 251 -9.41 -27.40 -0.68
C HIS A 251 -8.68 -27.76 0.63
N PRO A 252 -7.57 -28.53 0.56
CA PRO A 252 -6.67 -28.68 1.69
C PRO A 252 -6.17 -27.32 2.20
N ILE A 253 -6.06 -27.20 3.53
CA ILE A 253 -5.63 -25.95 4.18
C ILE A 253 -4.28 -26.20 4.86
N VAL A 254 -3.27 -25.41 4.48
CA VAL A 254 -2.02 -25.27 5.22
C VAL A 254 -2.16 -24.09 6.16
N SER A 255 -2.36 -24.35 7.45
CA SER A 255 -2.59 -23.32 8.48
C SER A 255 -1.51 -23.35 9.55
N LEU A 256 -0.79 -22.24 9.71
CA LEU A 256 0.23 -22.12 10.74
C LEU A 256 -0.38 -22.19 12.14
N ASP A 257 -1.59 -21.67 12.33
CA ASP A 257 -2.27 -21.71 13.62
C ASP A 257 -2.75 -23.13 13.97
N THR A 258 -3.19 -23.90 12.98
CA THR A 258 -3.55 -25.31 13.17
C THR A 258 -2.31 -26.14 13.56
N LEU A 259 -1.19 -25.94 12.88
CA LEU A 259 0.07 -26.62 13.20
C LEU A 259 0.57 -26.26 14.60
N ARG A 260 0.46 -24.99 15.01
CA ARG A 260 0.78 -24.55 16.39
C ARG A 260 -0.04 -25.31 17.42
N ARG A 261 -1.36 -25.42 17.23
CA ARG A 261 -2.25 -26.13 18.15
C ARG A 261 -1.94 -27.62 18.21
N GLN A 262 -1.71 -28.27 17.06
CA GLN A 262 -1.38 -29.70 16.99
C GLN A 262 -0.10 -30.05 17.77
N HIS A 263 0.88 -29.13 17.76
CA HIS A 263 2.15 -29.31 18.46
C HIS A 263 2.21 -28.64 19.84
N ASN A 264 1.08 -28.13 20.37
CA ASN A 264 1.01 -27.42 21.65
C ASN A 264 2.02 -26.27 21.79
N ILE A 265 2.33 -25.58 20.69
CA ILE A 265 3.27 -24.45 20.66
C ILE A 265 2.50 -23.14 20.79
N LYS A 266 2.85 -22.34 21.79
CA LYS A 266 2.28 -21.01 21.97
C LYS A 266 2.80 -20.03 20.89
N PRO A 267 1.98 -19.06 20.43
CA PRO A 267 2.36 -18.10 19.39
C PRO A 267 3.56 -17.20 19.74
N ASP A 268 3.85 -17.01 21.02
CA ASP A 268 4.93 -16.16 21.54
C ASP A 268 6.31 -16.84 21.54
N ASN A 269 6.38 -18.16 21.31
CA ASN A 269 7.63 -18.90 21.23
C ASN A 269 8.34 -18.64 19.89
N ARG A 270 9.37 -17.78 19.91
CA ARG A 270 10.11 -17.35 18.70
C ARG A 270 10.86 -18.50 18.03
N ASP A 271 11.50 -19.38 18.79
CA ASP A 271 12.30 -20.48 18.24
C ASP A 271 11.41 -21.54 17.57
N ALA A 272 10.25 -21.80 18.18
CA ALA A 272 9.28 -22.74 17.64
C ALA A 272 8.51 -22.18 16.42
N ASN A 273 8.39 -20.86 16.28
CA ASN A 273 7.73 -20.24 15.12
C ASN A 273 8.47 -20.49 13.80
N GLY A 274 9.82 -20.50 13.83
CA GLY A 274 10.62 -20.84 12.64
C GLY A 274 10.40 -22.29 12.21
N TRP A 275 10.37 -23.21 13.17
CA TRP A 275 10.09 -24.63 12.93
C TRP A 275 8.68 -24.85 12.37
N ILE A 276 7.65 -24.22 12.93
CA ILE A 276 6.27 -24.28 12.40
C ILE A 276 6.19 -23.76 10.96
N ALA A 277 6.86 -22.63 10.67
CA ALA A 277 6.88 -22.07 9.33
C ALA A 277 7.55 -23.03 8.32
N GLN A 278 8.60 -23.74 8.74
CA GLN A 278 9.24 -24.76 7.92
C GLN A 278 8.32 -25.96 7.69
N LEU A 279 7.66 -26.46 8.74
CA LEU A 279 6.72 -27.58 8.64
C LEU A 279 5.56 -27.25 7.68
N ALA A 280 5.00 -26.05 7.77
CA ALA A 280 3.97 -25.56 6.84
C ALA A 280 4.49 -25.52 5.39
N LYS A 281 5.73 -25.06 5.18
CA LYS A 281 6.36 -25.03 3.85
C LYS A 281 6.60 -26.44 3.30
N GLU A 282 6.98 -27.41 4.12
CA GLU A 282 7.12 -28.81 3.68
C GLU A 282 5.77 -29.42 3.28
N GLN A 283 4.73 -29.21 4.09
CA GLN A 283 3.36 -29.65 3.74
C GLN A 283 2.88 -29.01 2.42
N ALA A 284 3.16 -27.72 2.21
CA ALA A 284 2.85 -27.07 0.94
C ALA A 284 3.63 -27.67 -0.23
N LYS A 285 4.92 -27.98 -0.07
CA LYS A 285 5.73 -28.63 -1.12
C LYS A 285 5.18 -30.00 -1.52
N GLU A 286 4.64 -30.77 -0.58
CA GLU A 286 3.99 -32.05 -0.90
C GLU A 286 2.80 -31.86 -1.85
N TYR A 287 1.93 -30.88 -1.58
CA TYR A 287 0.81 -30.55 -2.47
C TYR A 287 1.27 -30.00 -3.82
N LEU A 288 2.28 -29.13 -3.83
CA LEU A 288 2.83 -28.56 -5.06
C LEU A 288 3.41 -29.64 -5.99
N ARG A 289 4.14 -30.62 -5.44
CA ARG A 289 4.69 -31.76 -6.22
C ARG A 289 3.60 -32.66 -6.81
N GLN A 290 2.44 -32.71 -6.18
CA GLN A 290 1.27 -33.46 -6.65
C GLN A 290 0.34 -32.62 -7.54
N HIS A 291 0.70 -31.36 -7.84
CA HIS A 291 -0.15 -30.37 -8.50
C HIS A 291 -1.54 -30.21 -7.84
N LYS A 292 -1.62 -30.43 -6.53
CA LYS A 292 -2.86 -30.34 -5.76
C LYS A 292 -3.08 -28.89 -5.31
N SER A 293 -4.22 -28.29 -5.69
CA SER A 293 -4.60 -26.95 -5.24
C SER A 293 -4.86 -26.90 -3.73
N PHE A 294 -4.44 -25.82 -3.05
CA PHE A 294 -4.59 -25.68 -1.59
C PHE A 294 -4.66 -24.20 -1.16
N VAL A 295 -5.10 -23.98 0.08
CA VAL A 295 -5.15 -22.67 0.72
C VAL A 295 -4.04 -22.52 1.76
N TRP A 296 -3.28 -21.45 1.68
CA TRP A 296 -2.32 -21.06 2.71
C TRP A 296 -2.96 -20.03 3.65
N ASN A 297 -3.27 -20.46 4.88
CA ASN A 297 -3.86 -19.62 5.92
C ASN A 297 -2.79 -19.14 6.92
N ALA A 298 -2.41 -17.88 6.77
CA ALA A 298 -1.58 -17.14 7.72
C ALA A 298 -1.95 -15.65 7.67
N THR A 299 -1.24 -14.80 8.42
CA THR A 299 -1.51 -13.35 8.40
C THR A 299 -1.01 -12.67 7.13
N ASN A 300 0.20 -13.00 6.66
CA ASN A 300 0.79 -12.52 5.39
C ASN A 300 0.69 -10.99 5.17
N ILE A 301 0.91 -10.23 6.25
CA ILE A 301 0.64 -8.78 6.31
C ILE A 301 1.74 -7.91 5.72
N THR A 302 2.89 -8.46 5.33
CA THR A 302 3.98 -7.71 4.68
C THR A 302 4.29 -8.32 3.32
N ARG A 303 4.74 -7.49 2.37
CA ARG A 303 5.21 -7.90 1.04
C ARG A 303 6.32 -8.95 1.17
N GLN A 304 7.28 -8.75 2.07
CA GLN A 304 8.35 -9.72 2.31
C GLN A 304 7.83 -11.13 2.69
N MET A 305 6.80 -11.23 3.54
CA MET A 305 6.21 -12.52 3.91
C MET A 305 5.54 -13.18 2.69
N ARG A 306 4.84 -12.39 1.87
CA ARG A 306 4.16 -12.88 0.67
C ARG A 306 5.18 -13.30 -0.39
N ASP A 307 6.20 -12.49 -0.66
CA ASP A 307 7.25 -12.76 -1.64
C ASP A 307 7.95 -14.10 -1.39
N GLN A 308 8.20 -14.46 -0.12
CA GLN A 308 8.77 -15.77 0.22
C GLN A 308 7.88 -16.95 -0.19
N LEU A 309 6.56 -16.79 -0.08
CA LEU A 309 5.58 -17.80 -0.47
C LEU A 309 5.38 -17.81 -1.99
N ILE A 310 5.22 -16.63 -2.60
CA ILE A 310 5.09 -16.45 -4.05
C ILE A 310 6.29 -17.08 -4.74
N SER A 311 7.51 -16.79 -4.29
CA SER A 311 8.74 -17.34 -4.85
C SER A 311 8.88 -18.85 -4.65
N LEU A 312 8.30 -19.41 -3.58
CA LEU A 312 8.23 -20.86 -3.43
C LEU A 312 7.24 -21.45 -4.44
N PHE A 313 6.03 -20.92 -4.52
CA PHE A 313 4.94 -21.51 -5.30
C PHE A 313 5.15 -21.33 -6.81
N TYR A 314 5.67 -20.18 -7.23
CA TYR A 314 5.97 -19.90 -8.64
C TYR A 314 7.02 -20.86 -9.22
N ARG A 315 8.03 -21.26 -8.42
CA ARG A 315 9.01 -22.28 -8.84
C ARG A 315 8.40 -23.65 -9.12
N TYR A 316 7.24 -23.95 -8.57
CA TYR A 316 6.46 -25.17 -8.87
C TYR A 316 5.41 -24.94 -9.97
N GLN A 317 5.50 -23.83 -10.71
CA GLN A 317 4.55 -23.44 -11.75
C GLN A 317 3.11 -23.35 -11.21
N ALA A 318 2.94 -22.99 -9.94
CA ALA A 318 1.63 -22.80 -9.36
C ALA A 318 1.05 -21.44 -9.76
N LYS A 319 -0.26 -21.42 -10.05
CA LYS A 319 -1.03 -20.18 -10.22
C LYS A 319 -1.42 -19.64 -8.85
N ILE A 320 -0.99 -18.42 -8.56
CA ILE A 320 -1.07 -17.84 -7.21
C ILE A 320 -2.16 -16.77 -7.16
N THR A 321 -3.10 -16.91 -6.21
CA THR A 321 -4.11 -15.90 -5.89
C THR A 321 -3.86 -15.37 -4.49
N LEU A 322 -3.71 -14.05 -4.34
CA LEU A 322 -3.71 -13.38 -3.04
C LEU A 322 -5.12 -12.94 -2.70
N VAL A 323 -5.62 -13.25 -1.50
CA VAL A 323 -6.90 -12.76 -1.01
C VAL A 323 -6.66 -11.90 0.22
N TYR A 324 -6.80 -10.59 0.07
CA TYR A 324 -6.74 -9.64 1.17
C TYR A 324 -8.11 -9.54 1.85
N ILE A 325 -8.17 -9.75 3.16
CA ILE A 325 -9.41 -9.78 3.94
C ILE A 325 -9.37 -8.70 5.00
N GLU A 326 -10.39 -7.84 4.98
CA GLU A 326 -10.53 -6.73 5.92
C GLU A 326 -11.98 -6.49 6.33
N VAL A 327 -12.17 -6.09 7.59
CA VAL A 327 -13.42 -5.51 8.10
C VAL A 327 -13.13 -4.13 8.71
N PRO A 328 -14.12 -3.25 8.89
CA PRO A 328 -13.91 -1.94 9.54
C PRO A 328 -13.24 -2.04 10.92
N TYR A 329 -12.44 -1.03 11.30
CA TYR A 329 -11.62 -1.06 12.52
C TYR A 329 -12.42 -1.39 13.79
N ILE A 330 -13.57 -0.75 14.00
CA ILE A 330 -14.43 -1.00 15.15
C ILE A 330 -14.98 -2.43 15.16
N GLN A 331 -15.31 -2.98 13.99
CA GLN A 331 -15.75 -4.37 13.87
C GLN A 331 -14.59 -5.33 14.16
N TRP A 332 -13.39 -5.04 13.63
CA TRP A 332 -12.20 -5.85 13.89
C TRP A 332 -11.88 -5.96 15.38
N GLN A 333 -11.94 -4.83 16.11
CA GLN A 333 -11.75 -4.83 17.56
C GLN A 333 -12.79 -5.68 18.28
N LYS A 334 -14.08 -5.52 17.95
CA LYS A 334 -15.17 -6.33 18.52
C LYS A 334 -14.97 -7.83 18.24
N GLN A 335 -14.61 -8.17 17.00
CA GLN A 335 -14.36 -9.55 16.60
C GLN A 335 -13.20 -10.16 17.38
N ASN A 336 -12.08 -9.44 17.57
CA ASN A 336 -10.96 -9.97 18.35
C ASN A 336 -11.32 -10.18 19.82
N ASN A 337 -12.08 -9.25 20.43
CA ASN A 337 -12.49 -9.35 21.83
C ASN A 337 -13.46 -10.52 22.08
N ALA A 338 -14.23 -10.93 21.08
CA ALA A 338 -15.16 -12.05 21.16
C ALA A 338 -14.50 -13.43 20.96
N ARG A 339 -13.19 -13.50 20.66
CA ARG A 339 -12.50 -14.78 20.43
C ARG A 339 -12.18 -15.48 21.74
N VAL A 340 -12.29 -16.82 21.72
CA VAL A 340 -11.83 -17.71 22.82
C VAL A 340 -10.34 -17.46 23.12
N GLU A 341 -9.53 -17.31 22.07
CA GLU A 341 -8.13 -16.91 22.16
C GLU A 341 -7.97 -15.53 21.54
N SER A 342 -8.23 -14.48 22.32
CA SER A 342 -8.06 -13.09 21.88
C SER A 342 -6.58 -12.72 21.77
N VAL A 343 -6.23 -11.98 20.72
CA VAL A 343 -4.87 -11.45 20.55
C VAL A 343 -4.75 -10.17 21.38
N PRO A 344 -3.68 -10.00 22.19
CA PRO A 344 -3.49 -8.78 22.97
C PRO A 344 -3.52 -7.52 22.10
N ILE A 345 -4.18 -6.46 22.56
CA ILE A 345 -4.37 -5.19 21.81
C ILE A 345 -3.03 -4.64 21.30
N LYS A 346 -2.00 -4.60 22.15
CA LYS A 346 -0.66 -4.14 21.77
C LYS A 346 -0.05 -4.93 20.60
N VAL A 347 -0.36 -6.23 20.50
CA VAL A 347 0.11 -7.07 19.39
C VAL A 347 -0.69 -6.76 18.13
N MET A 348 -2.00 -6.55 18.24
CA MET A 348 -2.84 -6.12 17.11
C MET A 348 -2.37 -4.79 16.53
N GLU A 349 -2.17 -3.77 17.37
CA GLU A 349 -1.68 -2.45 16.96
C GLU A 349 -0.33 -2.56 16.24
N ARG A 350 0.60 -3.33 16.80
CA ARG A 350 1.91 -3.60 16.17
C ARG A 350 1.82 -4.35 14.85
N MET A 351 0.82 -5.21 14.67
CA MET A 351 0.60 -5.86 13.38
C MET A 351 -0.03 -4.89 12.38
N LEU A 352 -0.96 -4.04 12.82
CA LEU A 352 -1.58 -3.01 11.99
C LEU A 352 -0.54 -2.02 11.45
N THR A 353 0.47 -1.64 12.23
CA THR A 353 1.55 -0.74 11.76
C THR A 353 2.41 -1.34 10.64
N LYS A 354 2.34 -2.65 10.42
CA LYS A 354 3.10 -3.38 9.40
C LYS A 354 2.25 -3.83 8.22
N LEU A 355 0.96 -3.49 8.22
CA LEU A 355 0.02 -3.97 7.22
C LEU A 355 0.26 -3.30 5.86
N GLU A 356 0.83 -4.06 4.95
CA GLU A 356 0.96 -3.74 3.53
C GLU A 356 -0.15 -4.49 2.76
N VAL A 357 -1.05 -3.75 2.12
CA VAL A 357 -2.09 -4.31 1.25
C VAL A 357 -1.42 -4.86 -0.02
N PRO A 358 -1.73 -6.11 -0.44
CA PRO A 358 -1.16 -6.67 -1.67
C PRO A 358 -1.46 -5.81 -2.90
N SER A 359 -0.44 -5.47 -3.69
CA SER A 359 -0.62 -4.78 -4.98
C SER A 359 -0.90 -5.76 -6.13
N PRO A 360 -1.60 -5.33 -7.20
CA PRO A 360 -1.96 -6.20 -8.33
C PRO A 360 -0.76 -6.91 -8.98
N GLU A 361 0.41 -6.29 -8.96
CA GLU A 361 1.68 -6.85 -9.50
C GLU A 361 2.26 -8.03 -8.70
N GLU A 362 1.78 -8.30 -7.48
CA GLU A 362 2.41 -9.30 -6.58
C GLU A 362 2.09 -10.75 -6.93
N ALA A 363 1.00 -11.01 -7.66
CA ALA A 363 0.55 -12.36 -7.97
C ALA A 363 -0.29 -12.41 -9.25
N HIS A 364 -0.50 -13.62 -9.78
CA HIS A 364 -1.35 -13.87 -10.94
C HIS A 364 -2.78 -13.38 -10.76
N LYS A 365 -3.26 -13.25 -9.52
CA LYS A 365 -4.53 -12.63 -9.18
C LYS A 365 -4.50 -12.06 -7.76
N VAL A 366 -5.10 -10.89 -7.57
CA VAL A 366 -5.28 -10.28 -6.25
C VAL A 366 -6.76 -9.97 -6.05
N ILE A 367 -7.33 -10.43 -4.93
CA ILE A 367 -8.73 -10.23 -4.56
C ILE A 367 -8.76 -9.42 -3.27
N TYR A 368 -9.51 -8.32 -3.27
CA TYR A 368 -9.76 -7.51 -2.08
C TYR A 368 -11.14 -7.85 -1.53
N TRP A 369 -11.19 -8.68 -0.49
CA TRP A 369 -12.41 -9.08 0.19
C TRP A 369 -12.64 -8.20 1.43
N VAL A 370 -13.40 -7.12 1.25
CA VAL A 370 -13.63 -6.11 2.28
C VAL A 370 -15.10 -6.10 2.67
N ASN A 371 -15.35 -6.24 3.97
CA ASN A 371 -16.70 -6.23 4.55
C ASN A 371 -17.67 -7.24 3.88
N GLY A 372 -17.16 -8.43 3.55
CA GLY A 372 -17.97 -9.49 2.92
C GLY A 372 -18.25 -9.30 1.44
N GLN A 373 -17.55 -8.38 0.76
CA GLN A 373 -17.72 -8.10 -0.66
C GLN A 373 -16.37 -7.96 -1.37
N SER A 374 -16.31 -8.37 -2.64
CA SER A 374 -15.15 -8.11 -3.48
C SER A 374 -15.08 -6.63 -3.85
N GLN A 375 -13.90 -6.05 -3.74
CA GLN A 375 -13.58 -4.69 -4.16
C GLN A 375 -12.60 -4.75 -5.34
N THR A 376 -12.70 -3.77 -6.22
CA THR A 376 -11.73 -3.53 -7.30
C THR A 376 -11.04 -2.20 -7.00
N LEU A 377 -9.72 -2.22 -6.90
CA LEU A 377 -8.92 -0.99 -6.89
C LEU A 377 -8.79 -0.47 -8.33
N LEU A 378 -8.79 0.86 -8.48
CA LEU A 378 -8.71 1.68 -9.70
C LEU A 378 -9.02 0.99 -11.04
#